data_AF-A0A7S0AJD7-F1
#
_entry.id   AF-A0A7S0AJD7-F1
#
_cell.length_a   1.000
_cell.length_b   1.000
_cell.length_c   1.000
_cell.angle_alpha   90.00
_cell.angle_beta   90.00
_cell.angle_gamma   90.00
#
_symmetry.space_group_name_H-M   'P 1'
#
loop_
_entity.id
_entity.type
_entity.pdbx_description
1 polymer ?
#
loop_
_entity_poly.entity_id
_entity_poly.type
_entity_poly.pdbx_seq_one_letter_code
_entity_poly.pdbx_strand_id
1 'polypeptide(L)'
;RQEAARALEAVCSQADPGKLTAAIERATAAGVPADLVKCARRRKDELERQIARRQARERDEAATALSYATIGTDLEALDSAVEWAQAVGVRNEVILPAQKRRAALVEADKQRQVYEEAATDLESTIAGADPRAIAAAVERAEAAGVDSEVLEQARDKGNAIELEARTRREHEEALRALETARAGEDVEALAEAIFKAAEVGLGDEPLEAARTRWAVLEAEVGRTQLRQEVEAAMNSSDISALARAIEHSATVNVDPVFLAPALQRKASLQEERQREGLEALAAAARVQDPRAFSRAVERAAQAGASTEAIAAARQKLVELERAHRQRTTQAAEVALALAVQGNDLEALLEALAGAIKVGVNEEALERAQQRRGSLEVLDREERQRCERQKRLEELEKRRLRQL
;
A
#
# COMPACT_ATOMS: atom_id res chain seq x y z
N ARG A 1 39.00 41.83 112.73
CA ARG A 1 37.62 42.28 113.02
C ARG A 1 37.20 43.50 112.21
N GLN A 2 37.82 44.67 112.40
CA GLN A 2 37.44 45.90 111.66
C GLN A 2 37.64 45.79 110.14
N GLU A 3 38.74 45.17 109.68
CA GLU A 3 38.96 44.92 108.25
C GLU A 3 37.90 43.98 107.65
N ALA A 4 37.52 42.93 108.38
CA ALA A 4 36.46 42.01 107.97
C ALA A 4 35.07 42.70 107.94
N ALA A 5 34.82 43.64 108.85
CA ALA A 5 33.59 44.45 108.84
C ALA A 5 33.55 45.42 107.65
N ARG A 6 34.66 46.13 107.37
CA ARG A 6 34.78 47.03 106.20
C ARG A 6 34.68 46.27 104.88
N ALA A 7 35.28 45.09 104.79
CA ALA A 7 35.18 44.23 103.61
C ALA A 7 33.73 43.74 103.40
N LEU A 8 33.02 43.39 104.49
CA LEU A 8 31.61 43.00 104.43
C LEU A 8 30.73 44.16 103.94
N GLU A 9 30.93 45.37 104.46
CA GLU A 9 30.20 46.57 104.02
C GLU A 9 30.50 46.91 102.54
N ALA A 10 31.77 46.82 102.13
CA ALA A 10 32.15 47.06 100.75
C ALA A 10 31.50 46.06 99.79
N VAL A 11 31.42 44.78 100.17
CA VAL A 11 30.78 43.73 99.37
C VAL A 11 29.26 43.82 99.42
N CYS A 12 28.65 44.30 100.51
CA CYS A 12 27.20 44.56 100.58
C CYS A 12 26.71 45.59 99.54
N SER A 13 27.60 46.50 99.11
CA SER A 13 27.36 47.44 98.02
C SER A 13 27.58 46.83 96.62
N GLN A 14 28.22 45.66 96.52
CA GLN A 14 28.44 44.95 95.25
C GLN A 14 27.28 43.99 94.96
N ALA A 15 26.85 43.92 93.70
CA ALA A 15 25.71 43.11 93.27
C ALA A 15 26.09 41.64 92.96
N ASP A 16 26.92 41.02 93.82
CA ASP A 16 27.41 39.65 93.61
C ASP A 16 27.12 38.79 94.86
N PRO A 17 26.12 37.89 94.80
CA PRO A 17 25.74 37.05 95.93
C PRO A 17 26.82 36.03 96.32
N GLY A 18 27.66 35.61 95.36
CA GLY A 18 28.77 34.68 95.61
C GLY A 18 29.86 35.34 96.44
N LYS A 19 30.23 36.57 96.09
CA LYS A 19 31.17 37.38 96.90
C LYS A 19 30.59 37.72 98.27
N LEU A 20 29.29 38.02 98.36
CA LEU A 20 28.61 38.25 99.64
C LEU A 20 28.69 37.02 100.54
N THR A 21 28.50 35.82 99.99
CA THR A 21 28.57 34.56 100.75
C THR A 21 29.95 34.38 101.38
N ALA A 22 31.00 34.51 100.57
CA ALA A 22 32.39 34.40 101.04
C ALA A 22 32.80 35.52 102.02
N ALA A 23 32.18 36.71 101.93
CA ALA A 23 32.40 37.82 102.85
C ALA A 23 31.67 37.60 104.18
N ILE A 24 30.43 37.10 104.16
CA ILE A 24 29.65 36.74 105.35
C ILE A 24 30.37 35.67 106.16
N GLU A 25 30.90 34.63 105.51
CA GLU A 25 31.66 33.56 106.17
C GLU A 25 32.93 34.10 106.85
N ARG A 26 33.72 34.92 106.13
CA ARG A 26 34.91 35.58 106.69
C ARG A 26 34.59 36.52 107.85
N ALA A 27 33.52 37.30 107.74
CA ALA A 27 33.07 38.20 108.79
C ALA A 27 32.59 37.44 110.04
N THR A 28 31.88 36.32 109.84
CA THR A 28 31.42 35.43 110.92
C THR A 28 32.60 34.82 111.65
N ALA A 29 33.59 34.28 110.91
CA ALA A 29 34.80 33.68 111.47
C ALA A 29 35.68 34.70 112.23
N ALA A 30 35.71 35.95 111.77
CA ALA A 30 36.45 37.03 112.44
C ALA A 30 35.76 37.57 113.70
N GLY A 31 34.51 37.19 113.98
CA GLY A 31 33.72 37.72 115.10
C GLY A 31 33.25 39.16 114.89
N VAL A 32 32.86 39.50 113.66
CA VAL A 32 32.16 40.77 113.35
C VAL A 32 30.78 40.78 114.04
N PRO A 33 30.28 41.93 114.52
CA PRO A 33 28.98 42.02 115.19
C PRO A 33 27.85 41.33 114.42
N ALA A 34 27.02 40.58 115.15
CA ALA A 34 25.95 39.75 114.57
C ALA A 34 24.95 40.57 113.73
N ASP A 35 24.71 41.84 114.07
CA ASP A 35 23.80 42.72 113.34
C ASP A 35 24.29 43.03 111.92
N LEU A 36 25.59 43.28 111.73
CA LEU A 36 26.18 43.51 110.41
C LEU A 36 26.12 42.23 109.55
N VAL A 37 26.39 41.09 110.17
CA VAL A 37 26.26 39.77 109.51
C VAL A 37 24.80 39.49 109.12
N LYS A 38 23.83 39.81 109.98
CA LYS A 38 22.40 39.67 109.72
C LYS A 38 21.92 40.58 108.58
N CYS A 39 22.37 41.83 108.54
CA CYS A 39 22.11 42.75 107.43
C CYS A 39 22.69 42.24 106.11
N ALA A 40 23.93 41.73 106.12
CA ALA A 40 24.56 41.15 104.93
C ALA A 40 23.80 39.90 104.43
N ARG A 41 23.34 39.03 105.32
CA ARG A 41 22.47 37.88 104.95
C ARG A 41 21.16 38.34 104.32
N ARG A 42 20.47 39.32 104.91
CA ARG A 42 19.24 39.89 104.32
C ARG A 42 19.48 40.49 102.93
N ARG A 43 20.63 41.14 102.72
CA ARG A 43 21.02 41.69 101.42
C ARG A 43 21.32 40.58 100.40
N LYS A 44 22.00 39.51 100.80
CA LYS A 44 22.21 38.32 99.97
C LYS A 44 20.87 37.73 99.52
N ASP A 45 19.96 37.47 100.46
CA ASP A 45 18.64 36.90 100.15
C ASP A 45 17.87 37.81 99.17
N GLU A 46 17.95 39.13 99.33
CA GLU A 46 17.33 40.09 98.40
C GLU A 46 17.97 40.06 97.01
N LEU A 47 19.30 39.98 96.91
CA LEU A 47 20.00 39.85 95.62
C LEU A 47 19.67 38.51 94.94
N GLU A 48 19.62 37.41 95.69
CA GLU A 48 19.21 36.10 95.19
C GLU A 48 17.77 36.12 94.69
N ARG A 49 16.84 36.79 95.41
CA ARG A 49 15.47 37.02 94.92
C ARG A 49 15.43 37.89 93.67
N GLN A 50 16.26 38.92 93.57
CA GLN A 50 16.33 39.78 92.37
C GLN A 50 16.86 39.02 91.16
N ILE A 51 17.91 38.21 91.34
CA ILE A 51 18.45 37.33 90.30
C ILE A 51 17.39 36.31 89.89
N ALA A 52 16.73 35.65 90.85
CA ALA A 52 15.65 34.70 90.57
C ALA A 52 14.47 35.36 89.83
N ARG A 53 14.10 36.61 90.20
CA ARG A 53 13.06 37.38 89.49
C ARG A 53 13.48 37.77 88.07
N ARG A 54 14.74 38.14 87.85
CA ARG A 54 15.27 38.44 86.51
C ARG A 54 15.27 37.18 85.64
N GLN A 55 15.80 36.08 86.16
CA GLN A 55 15.77 34.78 85.49
C GLN A 55 14.33 34.31 85.21
N ALA A 56 13.39 34.54 86.13
CA ALA A 56 11.98 34.23 85.89
C ALA A 56 11.39 35.08 84.76
N ARG A 57 11.66 36.39 84.72
CA ARG A 57 11.24 37.27 83.63
C ARG A 57 11.86 36.89 82.30
N GLU A 58 13.16 36.63 82.26
CA GLU A 58 13.86 36.17 81.06
C GLU A 58 13.27 34.83 80.56
N ARG A 59 12.90 33.91 81.47
CA ARG A 59 12.20 32.66 81.11
C ARG A 59 10.81 32.93 80.53
N ASP A 60 10.04 33.85 81.12
CA ASP A 60 8.70 34.19 80.64
C ASP A 60 8.75 34.90 79.27
N GLU A 61 9.72 35.80 79.08
CA GLU A 61 9.99 36.48 77.81
C GLU A 61 10.44 35.49 76.73
N ALA A 62 11.37 34.58 77.06
CA ALA A 62 11.80 33.52 76.15
C ALA A 62 10.66 32.55 75.81
N ALA A 63 9.81 32.18 76.79
CA ALA A 63 8.64 31.35 76.54
C ALA A 63 7.61 32.04 75.65
N THR A 64 7.42 33.36 75.83
CA THR A 64 6.52 34.16 75.01
C THR A 64 7.03 34.28 73.57
N ALA A 65 8.32 34.59 73.38
CA ALA A 65 8.95 34.64 72.06
C ALA A 65 8.88 33.29 71.34
N LEU A 66 9.12 32.20 72.06
CA LEU A 66 8.99 30.84 71.54
C LEU A 66 7.56 30.53 71.09
N SER A 67 6.55 30.96 71.86
CA SER A 67 5.14 30.80 71.48
C SER A 67 4.82 31.55 70.19
N TYR A 68 5.31 32.78 70.03
CA TYR A 68 5.12 33.56 68.81
C TYR A 68 5.81 32.91 67.61
N ALA A 69 7.06 32.47 67.76
CA ALA A 69 7.80 31.82 66.70
C ALA A 69 7.16 30.47 66.27
N THR A 70 6.56 29.74 67.21
CA THR A 70 5.88 28.46 66.93
C THR A 70 4.66 28.64 66.01
N ILE A 71 3.99 29.79 66.08
CA ILE A 71 2.83 30.11 65.22
C ILE A 71 3.30 30.55 63.82
N GLY A 72 4.50 31.12 63.73
CA GLY A 72 5.09 31.57 62.48
C GLY A 72 5.47 30.44 61.51
N THR A 73 5.97 30.86 60.35
CA THR A 73 6.56 30.01 59.30
C THR A 73 8.05 30.26 59.12
N ASP A 74 8.61 31.25 59.82
CA ASP A 74 10.03 31.59 59.77
C ASP A 74 10.82 30.58 60.62
N LEU A 75 11.56 29.71 59.93
CA LEU A 75 12.37 28.67 60.55
C LEU A 75 13.54 29.25 61.34
N GLU A 76 14.17 30.34 60.86
CA GLU A 76 15.31 30.96 61.53
C GLU A 76 14.90 31.63 62.84
N ALA A 77 13.74 32.30 62.82
CA ALA A 77 13.15 32.88 64.03
C ALA A 77 12.78 31.81 65.07
N LEU A 78 12.25 30.66 64.62
CA LEU A 78 11.92 29.53 65.50
C LEU A 78 13.18 28.86 66.08
N ASP A 79 14.21 28.67 65.28
CA ASP A 79 15.50 28.10 65.71
C ASP A 79 16.13 28.99 66.79
N SER A 80 16.21 30.30 66.53
CA SER A 80 16.73 31.30 67.48
C SER A 80 15.94 31.31 68.80
N ALA A 81 14.61 31.21 68.72
CA ALA A 81 13.75 31.20 69.91
C ALA A 81 13.89 29.91 70.74
N VAL A 82 14.06 28.75 70.09
CA VAL A 82 14.32 27.46 70.76
C VAL A 82 15.66 27.50 71.48
N GLU A 83 16.72 27.96 70.81
CA GLU A 83 18.06 28.08 71.41
C GLU A 83 18.07 29.03 72.62
N TRP A 84 17.42 30.19 72.50
CA TRP A 84 17.29 31.13 73.61
C TRP A 84 16.50 30.55 74.79
N ALA A 85 15.36 29.90 74.52
CA ALA A 85 14.55 29.25 75.55
C ALA A 85 15.32 28.12 76.28
N GLN A 86 16.12 27.34 75.54
CA GLN A 86 17.01 26.33 76.13
C GLN A 86 18.10 26.96 77.00
N ALA A 87 18.76 28.01 76.52
CA ALA A 87 19.84 28.70 77.23
C ALA A 87 19.38 29.32 78.56
N VAL A 88 18.15 29.84 78.61
CA VAL A 88 17.56 30.48 79.81
C VAL A 88 16.89 29.45 80.75
N GLY A 89 16.78 28.19 80.30
CA GLY A 89 16.22 27.08 81.09
C GLY A 89 14.69 27.13 81.19
N VAL A 90 14.01 27.48 80.10
CA VAL A 90 12.55 27.31 79.97
C VAL A 90 12.19 25.82 80.09
N ARG A 91 11.01 25.51 80.62
CA ARG A 91 10.58 24.11 80.82
C ARG A 91 10.44 23.38 79.49
N ASN A 92 10.90 22.12 79.45
CA ASN A 92 10.82 21.27 78.26
C ASN A 92 9.39 21.10 77.72
N GLU A 93 8.37 21.17 78.57
CA GLU A 93 6.96 21.11 78.16
C GLU A 93 6.59 22.21 77.14
N VAL A 94 7.22 23.38 77.25
CA VAL A 94 7.02 24.52 76.33
C VAL A 94 7.92 24.39 75.09
N ILE A 95 9.10 23.79 75.23
CA ILE A 95 10.09 23.64 74.15
C ILE A 95 9.71 22.51 73.17
N LEU A 96 9.15 21.40 73.66
CA LEU A 96 8.84 20.23 72.83
C LEU A 96 7.87 20.51 71.66
N PRO A 97 6.77 21.26 71.83
CA PRO A 97 5.90 21.65 70.71
C PRO A 97 6.64 22.47 69.65
N ALA A 98 7.49 23.41 70.07
CA ALA A 98 8.29 24.24 69.15
C ALA A 98 9.28 23.39 68.35
N GLN A 99 9.95 22.41 68.98
CA GLN A 99 10.83 21.47 68.29
C GLN A 99 10.09 20.58 67.29
N LYS A 100 8.89 20.11 67.63
CA LYS A 100 8.04 19.36 66.69
C LYS A 100 7.63 20.22 65.50
N ARG A 101 7.24 21.47 65.76
CA ARG A 101 6.89 22.44 64.71
C ARG A 101 8.08 22.72 63.80
N ARG A 102 9.27 22.93 64.37
CA ARG A 102 10.52 23.11 63.64
C ARG A 102 10.79 21.92 62.71
N ALA A 103 10.74 20.69 63.22
CA ALA A 103 10.94 19.50 62.40
C ALA A 103 9.93 19.40 61.25
N ALA A 104 8.66 19.76 61.50
CA ALA A 104 7.64 19.81 60.46
C ALA A 104 7.90 20.90 59.41
N LEU A 105 8.37 22.08 59.82
CA LEU A 105 8.75 23.16 58.89
C LEU A 105 9.97 22.80 58.05
N VAL A 106 10.99 22.16 58.64
CA VAL A 106 12.17 21.66 57.90
C VAL A 106 11.76 20.63 56.86
N GLU A 107 10.87 19.69 57.21
CA GLU A 107 10.41 18.69 56.26
C GLU A 107 9.54 19.29 55.14
N ALA A 108 8.70 20.27 55.48
CA ALA A 108 7.92 21.02 54.49
C ALA A 108 8.82 21.83 53.53
N ASP A 109 9.90 22.45 54.04
CA ASP A 109 10.85 23.19 53.20
C ASP A 109 11.64 22.26 52.27
N LYS A 110 12.08 21.09 52.76
CA LYS A 110 12.69 20.06 51.91
C LYS A 110 11.74 19.57 50.82
N GLN A 111 10.49 19.29 51.17
CA GLN A 111 9.49 18.87 50.18
C GLN A 111 9.26 19.96 49.14
N ARG A 112 9.26 21.24 49.56
CA ARG A 112 9.15 22.38 48.66
C ARG A 112 10.38 22.50 47.73
N GLN A 113 11.59 22.29 48.23
CA GLN A 113 12.80 22.29 47.40
C GLN A 113 12.76 21.17 46.37
N VAL A 114 12.38 19.95 46.76
CA VAL A 114 12.22 18.80 45.83
C VAL A 114 11.16 19.12 44.77
N TYR A 115 10.05 19.76 45.15
CA TYR A 115 9.04 20.23 44.22
C TYR A 115 9.58 21.28 43.24
N GLU A 116 10.27 22.32 43.73
CA GLU A 116 10.79 23.41 42.90
C GLU A 116 11.88 22.91 41.93
N GLU A 117 12.76 22.02 42.37
CA GLU A 117 13.77 21.37 41.54
C GLU A 117 13.12 20.50 40.46
N ALA A 118 12.14 19.67 40.82
CA ALA A 118 11.46 18.80 39.85
C ALA A 118 10.64 19.60 38.83
N ALA A 119 10.00 20.70 39.25
CA ALA A 119 9.29 21.61 38.34
C ALA A 119 10.26 22.31 37.37
N THR A 120 11.40 22.79 37.86
CA THR A 120 12.42 23.44 37.01
C THR A 120 13.05 22.45 36.02
N ASP A 121 13.34 21.23 36.46
CA ASP A 121 13.83 20.14 35.59
C ASP A 121 12.81 19.81 34.49
N LEU A 122 11.52 19.70 34.85
CA LEU A 122 10.44 19.48 33.89
C LEU A 122 10.34 20.60 32.85
N GLU A 123 10.38 21.86 33.25
CA GLU A 123 10.37 23.00 32.31
C GLU A 123 11.58 22.97 31.37
N SER A 124 12.77 22.69 31.91
CA SER A 124 14.01 22.64 31.12
C SER A 124 14.02 21.48 30.10
N THR A 125 13.46 20.33 30.46
CA THR A 125 13.36 19.15 29.58
C THR A 125 12.30 19.32 28.50
N ILE A 126 11.18 19.98 28.81
CA ILE A 126 10.19 20.38 27.81
C ILE A 126 10.81 21.32 26.76
N ALA A 127 11.70 22.23 27.18
CA ALA A 127 12.41 23.11 26.26
C ALA A 127 13.44 22.37 25.38
N GLY A 128 14.04 21.29 25.89
CA GLY A 128 14.99 20.45 25.15
C GLY A 128 14.37 19.60 24.03
N ALA A 129 13.05 19.45 24.02
CA ALA A 129 12.27 18.73 23.02
C ALA A 129 12.71 17.26 22.77
N ASP A 130 13.19 16.57 23.79
CA ASP A 130 13.42 15.13 23.76
C ASP A 130 12.25 14.39 24.45
N PRO A 131 11.41 13.65 23.72
CA PRO A 131 10.26 12.93 24.29
C PRO A 131 10.64 11.98 25.44
N ARG A 132 11.82 11.34 25.36
CA ARG A 132 12.27 10.40 26.41
C ARG A 132 12.70 11.13 27.67
N ALA A 133 13.38 12.27 27.52
CA ALA A 133 13.74 13.11 28.64
C ALA A 133 12.50 13.71 29.32
N ILE A 134 11.50 14.13 28.54
CA ILE A 134 10.22 14.64 29.05
C ILE A 134 9.49 13.57 29.86
N ALA A 135 9.38 12.34 29.36
CA ALA A 135 8.74 11.24 30.10
C ALA A 135 9.41 10.97 31.45
N ALA A 136 10.75 10.93 31.48
CA ALA A 136 11.50 10.72 32.72
C ALA A 136 11.37 11.91 33.70
N ALA A 137 11.29 13.15 33.19
CA ALA A 137 11.08 14.34 34.02
C ALA A 137 9.66 14.38 34.60
N VAL A 138 8.65 13.95 33.84
CA VAL A 138 7.26 13.81 34.30
C VAL A 138 7.17 12.82 35.47
N GLU A 139 7.83 11.66 35.38
CA GLU A 139 7.86 10.68 36.48
C GLU A 139 8.51 11.26 37.75
N ARG A 140 9.60 12.02 37.61
CA ARG A 140 10.26 12.70 38.74
C ARG A 140 9.37 13.77 39.36
N ALA A 141 8.72 14.59 38.52
CA ALA A 141 7.80 15.63 38.93
C ALA A 141 6.55 15.06 39.64
N GLU A 142 6.01 13.94 39.15
CA GLU A 142 4.91 13.22 39.79
C GLU A 142 5.31 12.70 41.17
N ALA A 143 6.50 12.12 41.31
CA ALA A 143 7.03 11.66 42.61
C ALA A 143 7.28 12.82 43.60
N ALA A 144 7.58 14.02 43.10
CA ALA A 144 7.75 15.23 43.90
C ALA A 144 6.41 15.89 44.30
N GLY A 145 5.29 15.45 43.72
CA GLY A 145 3.96 16.02 43.96
C GLY A 145 3.67 17.28 43.15
N VAL A 146 4.25 17.40 41.95
CA VAL A 146 3.92 18.47 40.99
C VAL A 146 2.44 18.37 40.58
N ASP A 147 1.82 19.53 40.34
CA ASP A 147 0.41 19.63 39.98
C ASP A 147 0.06 18.81 38.72
N SER A 148 -1.09 18.12 38.76
CA SER A 148 -1.52 17.22 37.70
C SER A 148 -1.74 17.91 36.36
N GLU A 149 -2.14 19.19 36.34
CA GLU A 149 -2.34 19.97 35.12
C GLU A 149 -1.00 20.21 34.41
N VAL A 150 0.06 20.51 35.17
CA VAL A 150 1.42 20.70 34.64
C VAL A 150 1.95 19.38 34.06
N LEU A 151 1.69 18.26 34.75
CA LEU A 151 2.08 16.93 34.27
C LEU A 151 1.34 16.53 32.99
N GLU A 152 0.05 16.85 32.89
CA GLU A 152 -0.75 16.59 31.68
C GLU A 152 -0.24 17.42 30.49
N GLN A 153 0.01 18.71 30.69
CA GLN A 153 0.59 19.57 29.65
C GLN A 153 1.96 19.08 29.17
N ALA A 154 2.81 18.61 30.10
CA ALA A 154 4.11 18.04 29.76
C ALA A 154 3.98 16.74 28.94
N ARG A 155 3.04 15.86 29.31
CA ARG A 155 2.75 14.62 28.58
C ARG A 155 2.22 14.90 27.18
N ASP A 156 1.26 15.82 27.04
CA ASP A 156 0.70 16.22 25.75
C ASP A 156 1.77 16.80 24.83
N LYS A 157 2.65 17.64 25.38
CA LYS A 157 3.77 18.21 24.62
C LYS A 157 4.79 17.14 24.22
N GLY A 158 5.10 16.19 25.11
CA GLY A 158 5.96 15.04 24.77
C GLY A 158 5.38 14.21 23.63
N ASN A 159 4.08 13.90 23.69
CA ASN A 159 3.36 13.16 22.64
C ASN A 159 3.33 13.93 21.31
N ALA A 160 3.11 15.25 21.35
CA ALA A 160 3.12 16.09 20.16
C ALA A 160 4.50 16.08 19.47
N ILE A 161 5.59 16.23 20.24
CA ILE A 161 6.95 16.19 19.72
C ILE A 161 7.28 14.81 19.13
N GLU A 162 6.86 13.72 19.78
CA GLU A 162 7.06 12.37 19.26
C GLU A 162 6.30 12.15 17.95
N LEU A 163 5.06 12.62 17.87
CA LEU A 163 4.26 12.54 16.65
C LEU A 163 4.90 13.33 15.51
N GLU A 164 5.35 14.57 15.75
CA GLU A 164 6.07 15.39 14.77
C GLU A 164 7.39 14.74 14.31
N ALA A 165 8.14 14.13 15.23
CA ALA A 165 9.37 13.43 14.90
C ALA A 165 9.10 12.20 14.04
N ARG A 166 8.01 11.47 14.32
CA ARG A 166 7.59 10.31 13.54
C ARG A 166 7.14 10.70 12.14
N THR A 167 6.26 11.69 11.99
CA THR A 167 5.78 12.16 10.68
C THR A 167 6.93 12.69 9.84
N ARG A 168 7.89 13.40 10.45
CA ARG A 168 9.11 13.84 9.77
C ARG A 168 9.95 12.66 9.26
N ARG A 169 10.15 11.61 10.07
CA ARG A 169 10.88 10.40 9.63
C ARG A 169 10.18 9.70 8.48
N GLU A 170 8.87 9.50 8.59
CA GLU A 170 8.05 8.89 7.53
C GLU A 170 8.16 9.73 6.23
N HIS A 171 8.14 11.06 6.33
CA HIS A 171 8.32 11.96 5.19
C HIS A 171 9.73 11.88 4.57
N GLU A 172 10.79 11.83 5.40
CA GLU A 172 12.17 11.68 4.93
C GLU A 172 12.41 10.31 4.27
N GLU A 173 11.85 9.24 4.83
CA GLU A 173 11.93 7.88 4.27
C GLU A 173 11.19 7.76 2.95
N ALA A 174 9.97 8.32 2.87
CA ALA A 174 9.19 8.37 1.63
C ALA A 174 9.93 9.17 0.53
N LEU A 175 10.55 10.30 0.88
CA LEU A 175 11.36 11.08 -0.06
C LEU A 175 12.56 10.28 -0.57
N ARG A 176 13.32 9.63 0.31
CA ARG A 176 14.47 8.80 -0.10
C ARG A 176 14.06 7.62 -0.96
N ALA A 177 12.95 6.96 -0.63
CA ALA A 177 12.40 5.85 -1.43
C ALA A 177 11.99 6.34 -2.82
N LEU A 178 11.33 7.49 -2.92
CA LEU A 178 10.95 8.12 -4.18
C LEU A 178 12.17 8.49 -5.03
N GLU A 179 13.19 9.10 -4.45
CA GLU A 179 14.43 9.44 -5.15
C GLU A 179 15.16 8.19 -5.66
N THR A 180 15.23 7.15 -4.84
CA THR A 180 15.85 5.86 -5.21
C THR A 180 15.10 5.19 -6.36
N ALA A 181 13.77 5.11 -6.27
CA ALA A 181 12.94 4.51 -7.30
C ALA A 181 12.98 5.32 -8.61
N ARG A 182 13.02 6.66 -8.52
CA ARG A 182 13.13 7.55 -9.69
C ARG A 182 14.46 7.38 -10.43
N ALA A 183 15.54 7.08 -9.70
CA ALA A 183 16.85 6.80 -10.28
C ALA A 183 16.94 5.39 -10.91
N GLY A 184 16.04 4.48 -10.54
CA GLY A 184 15.94 3.15 -11.11
C GLY A 184 15.25 3.10 -12.48
N GLU A 185 15.13 1.88 -13.01
CA GLU A 185 14.43 1.54 -14.26
C GLU A 185 13.14 0.73 -14.00
N ASP A 186 12.86 0.39 -12.75
CA ASP A 186 11.69 -0.40 -12.35
C ASP A 186 10.44 0.49 -12.24
N VAL A 187 9.51 0.29 -13.20
CA VAL A 187 8.25 1.03 -13.30
C VAL A 187 7.32 0.77 -12.11
N GLU A 188 7.29 -0.47 -11.60
CA GLU A 188 6.41 -0.86 -10.50
C GLU A 188 6.92 -0.27 -9.18
N ALA A 189 8.23 -0.35 -8.94
CA ALA A 189 8.85 0.26 -7.76
C ALA A 189 8.65 1.78 -7.73
N LEU A 190 8.73 2.46 -8.89
CA LEU A 190 8.47 3.90 -8.98
C LEU A 190 6.99 4.23 -8.72
N ALA A 191 6.05 3.44 -9.25
CA ALA A 191 4.62 3.62 -8.98
C ALA A 191 4.28 3.45 -7.49
N GLU A 192 4.84 2.44 -6.83
CA GLU A 192 4.66 2.21 -5.39
C GLU A 192 5.25 3.37 -4.56
N ALA A 193 6.43 3.86 -4.93
CA ALA A 193 7.07 4.98 -4.25
C ALA A 193 6.27 6.29 -4.40
N ILE A 194 5.70 6.56 -5.58
CA ILE A 194 4.81 7.71 -5.82
C ILE A 194 3.57 7.61 -4.92
N PHE A 195 2.96 6.43 -4.81
CA PHE A 195 1.78 6.21 -3.97
C PHE A 195 2.08 6.46 -2.49
N LYS A 196 3.16 5.86 -1.94
CA LYS A 196 3.57 6.07 -0.55
C LYS A 196 3.94 7.52 -0.25
N ALA A 197 4.62 8.19 -1.17
CA ALA A 197 4.94 9.61 -1.02
C ALA A 197 3.66 10.48 -0.98
N ALA A 198 2.66 10.19 -1.81
CA ALA A 198 1.39 10.89 -1.79
C ALA A 198 0.60 10.65 -0.48
N GLU A 199 0.65 9.43 0.07
CA GLU A 199 0.00 9.08 1.35
C GLU A 199 0.58 9.85 2.54
N VAL A 200 1.90 10.04 2.57
CA VAL A 200 2.59 10.81 3.61
C VAL A 200 2.47 12.34 3.39
N GLY A 201 1.85 12.77 2.28
CA GLY A 201 1.64 14.18 1.97
C GLY A 201 2.90 14.90 1.50
N LEU A 202 3.77 14.21 0.76
CA LEU A 202 4.91 14.85 0.08
C LEU A 202 4.39 15.94 -0.87
N GLY A 203 5.11 17.06 -0.98
CA GLY A 203 4.72 18.16 -1.86
C GLY A 203 4.57 17.77 -3.33
N ASP A 204 3.84 18.57 -4.11
CA ASP A 204 3.54 18.27 -5.52
C ASP A 204 4.79 18.21 -6.41
N GLU A 205 5.81 19.03 -6.12
CA GLU A 205 7.03 19.11 -6.95
C GLU A 205 7.77 17.76 -7.11
N PRO A 206 8.17 17.05 -6.03
CA PRO A 206 8.79 15.74 -6.16
C PRO A 206 7.86 14.69 -6.79
N LEU A 207 6.55 14.76 -6.52
CA LEU A 207 5.56 13.84 -7.09
C LEU A 207 5.42 14.02 -8.60
N GLU A 208 5.33 15.25 -9.10
CA GLU A 208 5.23 15.54 -10.53
C GLU A 208 6.51 15.15 -11.28
N ALA A 209 7.69 15.37 -10.69
CA ALA A 209 8.95 14.90 -11.26
C ALA A 209 9.00 13.37 -11.36
N ALA A 210 8.52 12.66 -10.34
CA ALA A 210 8.45 11.20 -10.34
C ALA A 210 7.41 10.66 -11.34
N ARG A 211 6.22 11.28 -11.44
CA ARG A 211 5.18 10.94 -12.42
C ARG A 211 5.67 11.13 -13.86
N THR A 212 6.36 12.23 -14.12
CA THR A 212 6.98 12.49 -15.43
C THR A 212 7.98 11.39 -15.78
N ARG A 213 8.84 11.00 -14.82
CA ARG A 213 9.79 9.90 -15.01
C ARG A 213 9.09 8.56 -15.25
N TRP A 214 8.03 8.27 -14.49
CA TRP A 214 7.23 7.05 -14.64
C TRP A 214 6.61 6.94 -16.04
N ALA A 215 5.99 8.02 -16.55
CA ALA A 215 5.42 8.04 -17.90
C ALA A 215 6.48 7.80 -19.00
N VAL A 216 7.71 8.30 -18.80
CA VAL A 216 8.82 8.03 -19.73
C VAL A 216 9.21 6.55 -19.71
N LEU A 217 9.38 5.96 -18.52
CA LEU A 217 9.73 4.54 -18.38
C LEU A 217 8.63 3.62 -18.91
N GLU A 218 7.35 3.92 -18.64
CA GLU A 218 6.22 3.16 -19.17
C GLU A 218 6.20 3.19 -20.71
N ALA A 219 6.45 4.35 -21.31
CA ALA A 219 6.60 4.47 -22.76
C ALA A 219 7.81 3.68 -23.30
N GLU A 220 8.93 3.64 -22.57
CA GLU A 220 10.10 2.84 -22.95
C GLU A 220 9.82 1.33 -22.89
N VAL A 221 9.17 0.85 -21.82
CA VAL A 221 8.74 -0.55 -21.69
C VAL A 221 7.72 -0.92 -22.79
N GLY A 222 6.74 -0.05 -23.05
CA GLY A 222 5.80 -0.25 -24.15
C GLY A 222 6.52 -0.34 -25.52
N ARG A 223 7.51 0.52 -25.77
CA ARG A 223 8.32 0.45 -27.00
C ARG A 223 9.15 -0.83 -27.09
N THR A 224 9.72 -1.33 -25.99
CA THR A 224 10.50 -2.58 -26.02
C THR A 224 9.61 -3.79 -26.26
N GLN A 225 8.42 -3.85 -25.65
CA GLN A 225 7.43 -4.90 -25.92
C GLN A 225 6.97 -4.87 -27.39
N LEU A 226 6.67 -3.70 -27.94
CA LEU A 226 6.30 -3.57 -29.36
C LEU A 226 7.43 -3.99 -30.30
N ARG A 227 8.68 -3.69 -29.97
CA ARG A 227 9.84 -4.18 -30.73
C ARG A 227 9.89 -5.71 -30.74
N GLN A 228 9.66 -6.35 -29.60
CA GLN A 228 9.58 -7.81 -29.50
C GLN A 228 8.39 -8.38 -30.28
N GLU A 229 7.22 -7.73 -30.26
CA GLU A 229 6.06 -8.14 -31.04
C GLU A 229 6.31 -8.05 -32.55
N VAL A 230 6.93 -6.96 -33.02
CA VAL A 230 7.31 -6.80 -34.43
C VAL A 230 8.34 -7.87 -34.82
N GLU A 231 9.36 -8.10 -34.00
CA GLU A 231 10.37 -9.12 -34.26
C GLU A 231 9.75 -10.54 -34.30
N ALA A 232 8.88 -10.87 -33.35
CA ALA A 232 8.14 -12.12 -33.35
C ALA A 232 7.25 -12.26 -34.60
N ALA A 233 6.57 -11.19 -35.01
CA ALA A 233 5.74 -11.18 -36.21
C ALA A 233 6.56 -11.29 -37.50
N MET A 234 7.77 -10.71 -37.54
CA MET A 234 8.71 -10.85 -38.67
C MET A 234 9.20 -12.29 -38.83
N ASN A 235 9.38 -12.99 -37.71
CA ASN A 235 9.77 -14.39 -37.68
C ASN A 235 8.58 -15.33 -37.99
N SER A 236 7.35 -14.84 -37.85
CA SER A 236 6.15 -15.54 -38.30
C SER A 236 5.96 -15.40 -39.82
N SER A 237 5.37 -16.41 -40.46
CA SER A 237 4.92 -16.30 -41.87
C SER A 237 3.53 -15.65 -42.01
N ASP A 238 3.00 -15.04 -40.94
CA ASP A 238 1.68 -14.43 -40.94
C ASP A 238 1.75 -12.93 -41.27
N ILE A 239 1.44 -12.59 -42.52
CA ILE A 239 1.39 -11.22 -43.03
C ILE A 239 0.41 -10.35 -42.22
N SER A 240 -0.70 -10.92 -41.75
CA SER A 240 -1.72 -10.17 -41.00
C SER A 240 -1.24 -9.82 -39.60
N ALA A 241 -0.49 -10.71 -38.94
CA ALA A 241 0.16 -10.43 -37.66
C ALA A 241 1.21 -9.33 -37.83
N LEU A 242 2.07 -9.43 -38.85
CA LEU A 242 3.10 -8.44 -39.14
C LEU A 242 2.51 -7.07 -39.49
N ALA A 243 1.43 -7.01 -40.26
CA ALA A 243 0.76 -5.76 -40.59
C ALA A 243 0.20 -5.05 -39.34
N ARG A 244 -0.45 -5.80 -38.43
CA ARG A 244 -0.97 -5.25 -37.16
C ARG A 244 0.14 -4.76 -36.25
N ALA A 245 1.24 -5.51 -36.13
CA ALA A 245 2.38 -5.12 -35.30
C ALA A 245 3.06 -3.83 -35.81
N ILE A 246 3.17 -3.67 -37.14
CA ILE A 246 3.69 -2.43 -37.75
C ILE A 246 2.75 -1.24 -37.50
N GLU A 247 1.44 -1.43 -37.66
CA GLU A 247 0.44 -0.39 -37.40
C GLU A 247 0.44 0.05 -35.92
N HIS A 248 0.48 -0.91 -35.00
CA HIS A 248 0.57 -0.64 -33.56
C HIS A 248 1.87 0.11 -33.20
N SER A 249 2.99 -0.30 -33.79
CA SER A 249 4.28 0.39 -33.60
C SER A 249 4.28 1.82 -34.13
N ALA A 250 3.53 2.10 -35.21
CA ALA A 250 3.36 3.44 -35.73
C ALA A 250 2.58 4.35 -34.77
N THR A 251 1.59 3.81 -34.04
CA THR A 251 0.83 4.59 -33.05
C THR A 251 1.64 4.98 -31.82
N VAL A 252 2.67 4.19 -31.45
CA VAL A 252 3.54 4.45 -30.28
C VAL A 252 4.84 5.17 -30.67
N ASN A 253 4.92 5.64 -31.92
CA ASN A 253 6.05 6.39 -32.46
C ASN A 253 7.39 5.63 -32.33
N VAL A 254 7.37 4.33 -32.63
CA VAL A 254 8.60 3.54 -32.75
C VAL A 254 9.41 4.07 -33.93
N ASP A 255 10.74 4.17 -33.77
CA ASP A 255 11.65 4.69 -34.79
C ASP A 255 11.43 4.02 -36.17
N PRO A 256 11.15 4.81 -37.24
CA PRO A 256 10.99 4.30 -38.59
C PRO A 256 12.15 3.41 -39.08
N VAL A 257 13.38 3.65 -38.59
CA VAL A 257 14.56 2.84 -38.92
C VAL A 257 14.38 1.39 -38.46
N PHE A 258 13.77 1.17 -37.30
CA PHE A 258 13.46 -0.17 -36.78
C PHE A 258 12.35 -0.86 -37.58
N LEU A 259 11.41 -0.10 -38.14
CA LEU A 259 10.27 -0.65 -38.90
C LEU A 259 10.62 -1.00 -40.36
N ALA A 260 11.73 -0.49 -40.91
CA ALA A 260 12.12 -0.73 -42.29
C ALA A 260 12.31 -2.23 -42.64
N PRO A 261 13.02 -3.05 -41.82
CA PRO A 261 13.12 -4.49 -42.06
C PRO A 261 11.76 -5.21 -42.01
N ALA A 262 10.85 -4.80 -41.11
CA ALA A 262 9.52 -5.37 -41.00
C ALA A 262 8.67 -5.08 -42.25
N LEU A 263 8.75 -3.86 -42.78
CA LEU A 263 8.09 -3.47 -44.04
C LEU A 263 8.65 -4.25 -45.24
N GLN A 264 9.98 -4.40 -45.32
CA GLN A 264 10.62 -5.21 -46.36
C GLN A 264 10.20 -6.68 -46.26
N ARG A 265 10.15 -7.24 -45.05
CA ARG A 265 9.69 -8.62 -44.82
C ARG A 265 8.24 -8.79 -45.24
N LYS A 266 7.35 -7.87 -44.87
CA LYS A 266 5.95 -7.86 -45.30
C LYS A 266 5.82 -7.86 -46.84
N ALA A 267 6.60 -7.03 -47.52
CA ALA A 267 6.62 -6.99 -48.99
C ALA A 267 7.08 -8.33 -49.58
N SER A 268 8.18 -8.92 -49.07
CA SER A 268 8.67 -10.22 -49.55
C SER A 268 7.66 -11.36 -49.33
N LEU A 269 7.01 -11.43 -48.17
CA LEU A 269 5.96 -12.43 -47.90
C LEU A 269 4.74 -12.23 -48.81
N GLN A 270 4.42 -10.98 -49.14
CA GLN A 270 3.34 -10.66 -50.07
C GLN A 270 3.68 -11.10 -51.49
N GLU A 271 4.91 -10.85 -51.96
CA GLU A 271 5.41 -11.35 -53.25
C GLU A 271 5.45 -12.88 -53.31
N GLU A 272 5.90 -13.55 -52.25
CA GLU A 272 5.89 -15.01 -52.12
C GLU A 272 4.45 -15.56 -52.22
N ARG A 273 3.51 -15.01 -51.46
CA ARG A 273 2.08 -15.40 -51.56
C ARG A 273 1.51 -15.15 -52.94
N GLN A 274 1.79 -13.99 -53.55
CA GLN A 274 1.34 -13.68 -54.91
C GLN A 274 1.87 -14.71 -55.90
N ARG A 275 3.15 -15.07 -55.79
CA ARG A 275 3.78 -16.08 -56.62
C ARG A 275 3.13 -17.45 -56.43
N GLU A 276 2.93 -17.91 -55.20
CA GLU A 276 2.23 -19.18 -54.90
C GLU A 276 0.80 -19.19 -55.47
N GLY A 277 0.08 -18.06 -55.35
CA GLY A 277 -1.25 -17.89 -55.91
C GLY A 277 -1.27 -17.99 -57.43
N LEU A 278 -0.30 -17.35 -58.11
CA LEU A 278 -0.16 -17.42 -59.56
C LEU A 278 0.29 -18.81 -60.04
N GLU A 279 1.18 -19.49 -59.31
CA GLU A 279 1.59 -20.87 -59.59
C GLU A 279 0.41 -21.84 -59.42
N ALA A 280 -0.41 -21.68 -58.37
CA ALA A 280 -1.64 -22.45 -58.17
C ALA A 280 -2.65 -22.21 -59.31
N LEU A 281 -2.77 -20.97 -59.78
CA LEU A 281 -3.60 -20.62 -60.93
C LEU A 281 -3.11 -21.30 -62.21
N ALA A 282 -1.81 -21.24 -62.49
CA ALA A 282 -1.20 -21.89 -63.64
C ALA A 282 -1.36 -23.42 -63.59
N ALA A 283 -1.21 -24.02 -62.41
CA ALA A 283 -1.43 -25.45 -62.20
C ALA A 283 -2.90 -25.84 -62.45
N ALA A 284 -3.86 -25.09 -61.93
CA ALA A 284 -5.28 -25.35 -62.15
C ALA A 284 -5.69 -25.19 -63.63
N ALA A 285 -5.07 -24.25 -64.35
CA ALA A 285 -5.29 -24.08 -65.79
C ALA A 285 -4.90 -25.33 -66.59
N ARG A 286 -3.85 -26.06 -66.18
CA ARG A 286 -3.41 -27.29 -66.83
C ARG A 286 -4.40 -28.44 -66.66
N VAL A 287 -5.06 -28.53 -65.51
CA VAL A 287 -6.05 -29.58 -65.21
C VAL A 287 -7.35 -29.39 -66.02
N GLN A 288 -7.63 -28.17 -66.50
CA GLN A 288 -8.85 -27.81 -67.24
C GLN A 288 -10.17 -28.10 -66.49
N ASP A 289 -10.13 -28.21 -65.15
CA ASP A 289 -11.33 -28.32 -64.31
C ASP A 289 -11.79 -26.92 -63.85
N PRO A 290 -12.99 -26.46 -64.23
CA PRO A 290 -13.49 -25.14 -63.85
C PRO A 290 -13.61 -24.96 -62.33
N ARG A 291 -13.90 -26.01 -61.56
CA ARG A 291 -14.03 -25.91 -60.09
C ARG A 291 -12.69 -25.75 -59.40
N ALA A 292 -11.67 -26.48 -59.85
CA ALA A 292 -10.30 -26.31 -59.38
C ALA A 292 -9.77 -24.92 -59.76
N PHE A 293 -10.07 -24.46 -60.97
CA PHE A 293 -9.65 -23.16 -61.47
C PHE A 293 -10.30 -22.00 -60.72
N SER A 294 -11.61 -22.06 -60.45
CA SER A 294 -12.33 -21.06 -59.62
C SER A 294 -11.70 -20.90 -58.24
N ARG A 295 -11.40 -22.01 -57.54
CA ARG A 295 -10.72 -21.98 -56.23
C ARG A 295 -9.31 -21.41 -56.33
N ALA A 296 -8.59 -21.66 -57.42
CA ALA A 296 -7.27 -21.08 -57.64
C ALA A 296 -7.34 -19.57 -57.90
N VAL A 297 -8.36 -19.07 -58.60
CA VAL A 297 -8.62 -17.63 -58.78
C VAL A 297 -8.89 -16.94 -57.43
N GLU A 298 -9.70 -17.54 -56.57
CA GLU A 298 -9.97 -17.01 -55.23
C GLU A 298 -8.71 -16.96 -54.37
N ARG A 299 -7.89 -18.02 -54.37
CA ARG A 299 -6.61 -18.05 -53.66
C ARG A 299 -5.63 -17.00 -54.19
N ALA A 300 -5.51 -16.85 -55.51
CA ALA A 300 -4.67 -15.83 -56.12
C ALA A 300 -5.15 -14.41 -55.74
N ALA A 301 -6.47 -14.19 -55.68
CA ALA A 301 -7.05 -12.91 -55.26
C ALA A 301 -6.76 -12.63 -53.77
N GLN A 302 -6.91 -13.62 -52.89
CA GLN A 302 -6.57 -13.52 -51.47
C GLN A 302 -5.07 -13.31 -51.24
N ALA A 303 -4.23 -13.87 -52.10
CA ALA A 303 -2.80 -13.63 -52.13
C ALA A 303 -2.42 -12.23 -52.64
N GLY A 304 -3.40 -11.45 -53.12
CA GLY A 304 -3.18 -10.09 -53.63
C GLY A 304 -2.56 -10.06 -55.02
N ALA A 305 -2.80 -11.06 -55.87
CA ALA A 305 -2.39 -11.01 -57.27
C ALA A 305 -2.98 -9.78 -57.98
N SER A 306 -2.32 -9.31 -59.04
CA SER A 306 -2.75 -8.11 -59.74
C SER A 306 -4.18 -8.22 -60.28
N THR A 307 -4.91 -7.11 -60.27
CA THR A 307 -6.29 -7.04 -60.74
C THR A 307 -6.42 -7.51 -62.18
N GLU A 308 -5.43 -7.21 -63.02
CA GLU A 308 -5.33 -7.67 -64.40
C GLU A 308 -5.18 -9.19 -64.50
N ALA A 309 -4.30 -9.80 -63.68
CA ALA A 309 -4.12 -11.25 -63.67
C ALA A 309 -5.41 -11.97 -63.22
N ILE A 310 -6.08 -11.44 -62.19
CA ILE A 310 -7.37 -11.97 -61.72
C ILE A 310 -8.47 -11.81 -62.77
N ALA A 311 -8.52 -10.68 -63.49
CA ALA A 311 -9.48 -10.46 -64.56
C ALA A 311 -9.26 -11.43 -65.72
N ALA A 312 -8.02 -11.59 -66.19
CA ALA A 312 -7.65 -12.55 -67.22
C ALA A 312 -7.99 -13.99 -66.81
N ALA A 313 -7.73 -14.34 -65.54
CA ALA A 313 -8.10 -15.63 -65.00
C ALA A 313 -9.62 -15.84 -65.00
N ARG A 314 -10.41 -14.86 -64.53
CA ARG A 314 -11.88 -14.94 -64.57
C ARG A 314 -12.42 -15.11 -65.99
N GLN A 315 -11.83 -14.42 -66.98
CA GLN A 315 -12.19 -14.63 -68.38
C GLN A 315 -11.87 -16.07 -68.82
N LYS A 316 -10.70 -16.59 -68.45
CA LYS A 316 -10.33 -17.97 -68.74
C LYS A 316 -11.26 -19.00 -68.08
N LEU A 317 -11.73 -18.72 -66.86
CA LEU A 317 -12.72 -19.55 -66.19
C LEU A 317 -14.02 -19.62 -67.00
N VAL A 318 -14.52 -18.50 -67.53
CA VAL A 318 -15.70 -18.48 -68.39
C VAL A 318 -15.50 -19.31 -69.66
N GLU A 319 -14.31 -19.23 -70.27
CA GLU A 319 -13.97 -20.09 -71.42
C GLU A 319 -13.95 -21.57 -71.05
N LEU A 320 -13.31 -21.93 -69.92
CA LEU A 320 -13.25 -23.31 -69.44
C LEU A 320 -14.64 -23.85 -69.07
N GLU A 321 -15.50 -23.04 -68.46
CA GLU A 321 -16.88 -23.40 -68.18
C GLU A 321 -17.68 -23.63 -69.46
N ARG A 322 -17.52 -22.76 -70.47
CA ARG A 322 -18.15 -22.96 -71.78
C ARG A 322 -17.64 -24.24 -72.44
N ALA A 323 -16.33 -24.48 -72.44
CA ALA A 323 -15.74 -25.68 -73.02
C ALA A 323 -16.17 -26.95 -72.27
N HIS A 324 -16.22 -26.91 -70.94
CA HIS A 324 -16.69 -28.02 -70.12
C HIS A 324 -18.17 -28.30 -70.39
N ARG A 325 -19.03 -27.26 -70.41
CA ARG A 325 -20.44 -27.38 -70.77
C ARG A 325 -20.59 -28.00 -72.16
N GLN A 326 -19.87 -27.50 -73.17
CA GLN A 326 -19.88 -28.06 -74.52
C GLN A 326 -19.44 -29.53 -74.57
N ARG A 327 -18.39 -29.91 -73.84
CA ARG A 327 -17.96 -31.32 -73.76
C ARG A 327 -19.02 -32.18 -73.07
N THR A 328 -19.64 -31.68 -72.00
CA THR A 328 -20.71 -32.42 -71.30
C THR A 328 -21.98 -32.51 -72.13
N THR A 329 -22.36 -31.48 -72.89
CA THR A 329 -23.50 -31.53 -73.81
C THR A 329 -23.23 -32.51 -74.94
N GLN A 330 -22.04 -32.48 -75.55
CA GLN A 330 -21.64 -33.42 -76.59
C GLN A 330 -21.59 -34.86 -76.09
N ALA A 331 -21.03 -35.11 -74.89
CA ALA A 331 -21.01 -36.43 -74.29
C ALA A 331 -22.43 -36.93 -73.99
N ALA A 332 -23.32 -36.06 -73.49
CA ALA A 332 -24.72 -36.39 -73.25
C ALA A 332 -25.49 -36.63 -74.56
N GLU A 333 -25.22 -35.87 -75.62
CA GLU A 333 -25.77 -36.08 -76.96
C GLU A 333 -25.36 -37.44 -77.54
N VAL A 334 -24.08 -37.79 -77.44
CA VAL A 334 -23.57 -39.08 -77.89
C VAL A 334 -24.19 -40.22 -77.08
N ALA A 335 -24.24 -40.09 -75.75
CA ALA A 335 -24.86 -41.08 -74.88
C ALA A 335 -26.36 -41.26 -75.20
N LEU A 336 -27.08 -40.16 -75.42
CA LEU A 336 -28.49 -40.17 -75.80
C LEU A 336 -28.69 -40.83 -77.17
N ALA A 337 -27.87 -40.49 -78.16
CA ALA A 337 -27.92 -41.08 -79.49
C ALA A 337 -27.68 -42.60 -79.46
N LEU A 338 -26.69 -43.05 -78.67
CA LEU A 338 -26.41 -44.48 -78.46
C LEU A 338 -27.58 -45.18 -77.77
N ALA A 339 -28.16 -44.58 -76.73
CA ALA A 339 -29.30 -45.15 -76.03
C ALA A 339 -30.57 -45.21 -76.90
N VAL A 340 -30.78 -44.24 -77.78
CA VAL A 340 -31.88 -44.24 -78.77
C VAL A 340 -31.74 -45.39 -79.76
N GLN A 341 -30.52 -45.70 -80.18
CA GLN A 341 -30.23 -46.84 -81.06
C GLN A 341 -30.33 -48.18 -80.33
N GLY A 342 -30.08 -48.19 -79.01
CA GLY A 342 -30.28 -49.35 -78.15
C GLY A 342 -31.75 -49.79 -78.02
N ASN A 343 -31.93 -50.96 -77.43
CA ASN A 343 -33.24 -51.51 -77.04
C ASN A 343 -33.40 -51.57 -75.50
N ASP A 344 -32.50 -50.96 -74.74
CA ASP A 344 -32.56 -50.89 -73.29
C ASP A 344 -33.29 -49.60 -72.84
N LEU A 345 -34.48 -49.79 -72.26
CA LEU A 345 -35.33 -48.70 -71.81
C LEU A 345 -34.73 -47.97 -70.60
N GLU A 346 -34.06 -48.66 -69.68
CA GLU A 346 -33.47 -48.05 -68.49
C GLU A 346 -32.28 -47.15 -68.87
N ALA A 347 -31.40 -47.65 -69.75
CA ALA A 347 -30.30 -46.86 -70.29
C ALA A 347 -30.78 -45.60 -71.03
N LEU A 348 -31.90 -45.67 -71.76
CA LEU A 348 -32.50 -44.51 -72.41
C LEU A 348 -33.05 -43.50 -71.41
N LEU A 349 -33.71 -43.95 -70.33
CA LEU A 349 -34.21 -43.06 -69.28
C LEU A 349 -33.09 -42.32 -68.56
N GLU A 350 -31.99 -43.01 -68.23
CA GLU A 350 -30.82 -42.42 -67.60
C GLU A 350 -30.14 -41.39 -68.53
N ALA A 351 -29.93 -41.76 -69.80
CA ALA A 351 -29.36 -40.85 -70.79
C ALA A 351 -30.22 -39.60 -71.02
N LEU A 352 -31.55 -39.76 -71.03
CA LEU A 352 -32.50 -38.66 -71.20
C LEU A 352 -32.51 -37.73 -69.98
N ALA A 353 -32.47 -38.26 -68.75
CA ALA A 353 -32.33 -37.45 -67.54
C ALA A 353 -31.01 -36.66 -67.52
N GLY A 354 -29.90 -37.29 -67.94
CA GLY A 354 -28.61 -36.63 -68.11
C GLY A 354 -28.63 -35.53 -69.16
N ALA A 355 -29.23 -35.80 -70.33
CA ALA A 355 -29.34 -34.85 -71.43
C ALA A 355 -30.19 -33.62 -71.07
N ILE A 356 -31.31 -33.81 -70.37
CA ILE A 356 -32.13 -32.69 -69.86
C ILE A 356 -31.33 -31.83 -68.88
N LYS A 357 -30.61 -32.47 -67.94
CA LYS A 357 -29.83 -31.75 -66.92
C LYS A 357 -28.73 -30.87 -67.52
N VAL A 358 -28.14 -31.31 -68.64
CA VAL A 358 -27.02 -30.63 -69.29
C VAL A 358 -27.50 -29.67 -70.40
N GLY A 359 -28.76 -29.73 -70.80
CA GLY A 359 -29.37 -28.83 -71.80
C GLY A 359 -29.03 -29.22 -73.24
N VAL A 360 -29.14 -30.51 -73.56
CA VAL A 360 -29.01 -31.03 -74.94
C VAL A 360 -30.12 -30.47 -75.85
N ASN A 361 -29.84 -30.35 -77.16
CA ASN A 361 -30.78 -29.85 -78.16
C ASN A 361 -32.16 -30.56 -78.09
N GLU A 362 -33.23 -29.75 -78.12
CA GLU A 362 -34.63 -30.17 -78.05
C GLU A 362 -34.98 -31.24 -79.09
N GLU A 363 -34.49 -31.15 -80.33
CA GLU A 363 -34.75 -32.16 -81.36
C GLU A 363 -34.18 -33.55 -81.01
N ALA A 364 -33.04 -33.59 -80.31
CA ALA A 364 -32.46 -34.86 -79.84
C ALA A 364 -33.29 -35.43 -78.68
N LEU A 365 -33.79 -34.57 -77.80
CA LEU A 365 -34.68 -34.96 -76.70
C LEU A 365 -36.03 -35.49 -77.22
N GLU A 366 -36.64 -34.84 -78.20
CA GLU A 366 -37.89 -35.30 -78.82
C GLU A 366 -37.75 -36.67 -79.47
N ARG A 367 -36.68 -36.89 -80.24
CA ARG A 367 -36.39 -38.20 -80.84
C ARG A 367 -36.22 -39.28 -79.77
N ALA A 368 -35.53 -38.96 -78.68
CA ALA A 368 -35.36 -39.88 -77.57
C ALA A 368 -36.70 -40.18 -76.85
N GLN A 369 -37.58 -39.19 -76.71
CA GLN A 369 -38.92 -39.39 -76.14
C GLN A 369 -39.82 -40.23 -77.04
N GLN A 370 -39.80 -40.01 -78.36
CA GLN A 370 -40.52 -40.85 -79.33
C GLN A 370 -40.03 -42.29 -79.28
N ARG A 371 -38.70 -42.48 -79.20
CA ARG A 371 -38.09 -43.80 -79.04
C ARG A 371 -38.49 -44.45 -77.72
N ARG A 372 -38.48 -43.70 -76.61
CA ARG A 372 -38.96 -44.18 -75.31
C ARG A 372 -40.39 -44.69 -75.40
N GLY A 373 -41.30 -43.92 -76.01
CA GLY A 373 -42.69 -44.36 -76.21
C GLY A 373 -42.79 -45.64 -77.04
N SER A 374 -41.95 -45.79 -78.06
CA SER A 374 -41.90 -47.02 -78.88
C SER A 374 -41.38 -48.23 -78.08
N LEU A 375 -40.32 -48.06 -77.29
CA LEU A 375 -39.77 -49.10 -76.43
C LEU A 375 -40.72 -49.48 -75.29
N GLU A 376 -41.46 -48.54 -74.71
CA GLU A 376 -42.50 -48.83 -73.71
C GLU A 376 -43.63 -49.68 -74.30
N VAL A 377 -44.04 -49.43 -75.54
CA VAL A 377 -45.02 -50.27 -76.24
C VAL A 377 -44.45 -51.67 -76.48
N LEU A 378 -43.21 -51.77 -76.96
CA LEU A 378 -42.54 -53.05 -77.17
C LEU A 378 -42.38 -53.85 -75.87
N ASP A 379 -41.92 -53.22 -74.77
CA ASP A 379 -41.79 -53.87 -73.46
C ASP A 379 -43.17 -54.30 -72.93
N ARG A 380 -44.23 -53.49 -73.10
CA ARG A 380 -45.61 -53.91 -72.77
C ARG A 380 -46.04 -55.10 -73.62
N GLU A 381 -45.75 -55.12 -74.91
CA GLU A 381 -46.06 -56.24 -75.79
C GLU A 381 -45.27 -57.50 -75.42
N GLU A 382 -43.98 -57.39 -75.11
CA GLU A 382 -43.14 -58.50 -74.66
C GLU A 382 -43.60 -59.04 -73.31
N ARG A 383 -43.95 -58.17 -72.35
CA ARG A 383 -44.59 -58.57 -71.09
C ARG A 383 -45.91 -59.27 -71.34
N GLN A 384 -46.76 -58.76 -72.22
CA GLN A 384 -48.02 -59.42 -72.60
C GLN A 384 -47.79 -60.75 -73.32
N ARG A 385 -46.78 -60.86 -74.18
CA ARG A 385 -46.40 -62.12 -74.85
C ARG A 385 -45.89 -63.14 -73.84
N CYS A 386 -45.03 -62.72 -72.92
CA CYS A 386 -44.52 -63.55 -71.82
C CYS A 386 -45.65 -63.98 -70.89
N GLU A 387 -46.58 -63.08 -70.53
CA GLU A 387 -47.78 -63.41 -69.76
C GLU A 387 -48.70 -64.38 -70.51
N ARG A 388 -48.90 -64.18 -71.82
CA ARG A 388 -49.67 -65.10 -72.67
C ARG A 388 -48.99 -66.47 -72.75
N GLN A 389 -47.68 -66.53 -72.93
CA GLN A 389 -46.91 -67.76 -72.92
C GLN A 389 -47.00 -68.46 -71.56
N LYS A 390 -46.79 -67.74 -70.45
CA LYS A 390 -46.98 -68.28 -69.10
C LYS A 390 -48.40 -68.83 -68.89
N ARG A 391 -49.43 -68.12 -69.36
CA ARG A 391 -50.83 -68.59 -69.31
C ARG A 391 -51.05 -69.83 -70.17
N LEU A 392 -50.46 -69.90 -71.37
CA LEU A 392 -50.53 -71.08 -72.22
C LEU A 392 -49.82 -72.29 -71.57
N GLU A 393 -48.61 -72.09 -71.04
CA GLU A 393 -47.88 -73.11 -70.28
C GLU A 393 -48.67 -73.57 -69.05
N GLU A 394 -49.32 -72.65 -68.32
CA GLU A 394 -50.19 -73.00 -67.19
C GLU A 394 -51.41 -73.80 -67.64
N LEU A 395 -52.03 -73.46 -68.77
CA LEU A 395 -53.15 -74.22 -69.35
C LEU A 395 -52.71 -75.61 -69.82
N GLU A 396 -51.53 -75.73 -70.44
CA GLU A 396 -50.93 -77.02 -70.81
C GLU A 396 -50.61 -77.85 -69.57
N LYS A 397 -50.00 -77.26 -68.54
CA LYS A 397 -49.78 -77.92 -67.24
C LYS A 397 -51.09 -78.37 -66.59
N ARG A 398 -52.18 -77.60 -66.71
CA ARG A 398 -53.52 -78.01 -66.22
C ARG A 398 -54.09 -79.15 -67.05
N ARG A 399 -53.94 -79.14 -68.37
CA ARG A 399 -54.37 -80.21 -69.28
C ARG A 399 -53.64 -81.51 -69.00
N LEU A 400 -52.32 -81.44 -68.78
CA LEU A 400 -51.48 -82.59 -68.39
C LEU A 400 -51.79 -83.15 -66.99
N ARG A 401 -52.49 -82.40 -66.12
CA ARG A 401 -52.97 -82.90 -64.83
C ARG A 401 -54.36 -83.55 -64.91
N GLN A 402 -55.09 -83.33 -66.01
CA GLN A 402 -56.43 -83.89 -66.25
C GLN A 402 -56.39 -85.17 -67.10
N LEU A 403 -55.34 -85.33 -67.90
CA LEU A 403 -54.91 -86.60 -68.50
C LEU A 403 -54.14 -87.41 -67.45
#